data_AF-A0A961C150-F1
#
_entry.id   AF-A0A961C150-F1
#
_cell.length_a   1.000
_cell.length_b   1.000
_cell.length_c   1.000
_cell.angle_alpha   90.00
_cell.angle_beta   90.00
_cell.angle_gamma   90.00
#
_symmetry.space_group_name_H-M   'P 1'
#
loop_
_entity.id
_entity.type
_entity.pdbx_description
1 polymer ?
#
loop_
_entity_poly.entity_id
_entity_poly.type
_entity_poly.pdbx_seq_one_letter_code
_entity_poly.pdbx_strand_id
1 'polypeptide(L)' 'MSICAVPGVDVEEMTVDEGRAMFEALSRDRLGIGREEFLRRLDAGDYDETDSEDVIRLRIMAPFGR' A
#
# COMPACT_ATOMS: atom_id res chain seq x y z
N MET A 1 30.57 -22.77 0.56
CA MET A 1 29.28 -22.11 0.84
C MET A 1 29.23 -20.87 -0.04
N SER A 2 28.48 -20.92 -1.15
CA SER A 2 28.52 -19.88 -2.18
C SER A 2 27.43 -18.85 -1.89
N ILE A 3 27.82 -17.60 -1.63
CA ILE A 3 26.90 -16.46 -1.53
C ILE A 3 26.43 -16.10 -2.94
N CYS A 4 25.14 -16.22 -3.21
CA CYS A 4 24.56 -15.76 -4.47
C CYS A 4 24.65 -14.22 -4.52
N ALA A 5 25.37 -13.69 -5.50
CA ALA A 5 25.35 -12.28 -5.82
C ALA A 5 23.95 -11.93 -6.35
N VAL A 6 23.16 -11.20 -5.55
CA VAL A 6 21.92 -10.59 -6.04
C VAL A 6 22.30 -9.56 -7.10
N PRO A 7 21.83 -9.67 -8.35
CA PRO A 7 22.02 -8.62 -9.35
C PRO A 7 21.47 -7.32 -8.78
N GLY A 8 22.19 -6.21 -9.02
CA GLY A 8 21.85 -4.89 -8.46
C GLY A 8 20.37 -4.58 -8.68
N VAL A 9 19.62 -4.48 -7.59
CA VAL A 9 18.23 -4.03 -7.62
C VAL A 9 18.27 -2.55 -7.92
N ASP A 10 17.71 -2.16 -9.06
CA ASP A 10 17.48 -0.75 -9.39
C ASP A 10 16.30 -0.28 -8.53
N VAL A 11 16.61 0.53 -7.52
CA VAL A 11 15.60 1.11 -6.62
C VAL A 11 15.30 2.50 -7.15
N GLU A 12 14.24 2.61 -7.95
CA GLU A 12 13.69 3.90 -8.34
C GLU A 12 12.82 4.44 -7.18
N GLU A 13 13.27 5.55 -6.58
CA GLU A 13 12.51 6.22 -5.52
C GLU A 13 11.26 6.88 -6.13
N MET A 14 10.08 6.33 -5.85
CA MET A 14 8.82 6.99 -6.21
C MET A 14 8.69 8.32 -5.46
N THR A 15 8.23 9.35 -6.16
CA THR A 15 7.85 10.60 -5.50
C THR A 15 6.61 10.40 -4.61
N VAL A 16 6.42 11.29 -3.65
CA VAL A 16 5.27 11.26 -2.74
C VAL A 16 3.94 11.34 -3.51
N ASP A 17 3.87 12.18 -4.55
CA ASP A 17 2.67 12.32 -5.37
C ASP A 17 2.37 11.06 -6.20
N GLU A 18 3.39 10.41 -6.74
CA GLU A 18 3.24 9.12 -7.44
C GLU A 18 2.79 8.01 -6.49
N GLY A 19 3.33 7.98 -5.26
CA GLY A 19 2.89 7.05 -4.21
C GLY A 19 1.41 7.22 -3.88
N ARG A 20 0.97 8.47 -3.71
CA ARG A 20 -0.44 8.81 -3.44
C ARG A 20 -1.35 8.43 -4.60
N ALA A 21 -0.96 8.72 -5.84
CA ALA A 21 -1.73 8.38 -7.03
C ALA A 21 -1.86 6.86 -7.22
N MET A 22 -0.77 6.12 -7.01
CA MET A 22 -0.78 4.66 -7.02
C MET A 22 -1.72 4.11 -5.94
N PHE A 23 -1.63 4.63 -4.72
CA PHE A 23 -2.47 4.17 -3.61
C PHE A 23 -3.96 4.48 -3.84
N GLU A 24 -4.29 5.65 -4.40
CA GLU A 24 -5.64 6.02 -4.81
C GLU A 24 -6.21 5.02 -5.82
N ALA A 25 -5.44 4.69 -6.87
CA ALA A 25 -5.85 3.72 -7.87
C ALA A 25 -6.12 2.33 -7.25
N LEU A 26 -5.22 1.86 -6.38
CA LEU A 26 -5.35 0.55 -5.73
C LEU A 26 -6.52 0.47 -4.76
N SER A 27 -6.80 1.55 -4.03
CA SER A 27 -7.93 1.62 -3.10
C SER A 27 -9.26 1.55 -3.86
N ARG A 28 -9.34 2.26 -5.00
CA ARG A 28 -10.53 2.24 -5.86
C ARG A 28 -10.74 0.90 -6.55
N ASP A 29 -9.67 0.32 -7.08
CA ASP A 29 -9.72 -0.95 -7.80
C ASP A 29 -10.14 -2.11 -6.88
N ARG A 30 -9.54 -2.20 -5.69
CA ARG A 30 -9.78 -3.34 -4.78
C ARG A 30 -11.02 -3.19 -3.91
N LEU A 31 -11.29 -1.98 -3.42
CA LEU A 31 -12.31 -1.76 -2.38
C LEU A 31 -13.43 -0.80 -2.85
N GLY A 32 -13.34 -0.25 -4.06
CA GLY A 32 -14.32 0.70 -4.57
C GLY A 32 -14.35 2.04 -3.83
N ILE A 33 -13.34 2.34 -3.01
CA ILE A 33 -13.26 3.57 -2.20
C ILE A 33 -11.97 4.34 -2.51
N GLY A 34 -11.99 5.66 -2.28
CA GLY A 34 -10.79 6.49 -2.42
C GLY A 34 -9.78 6.24 -1.29
N ARG A 35 -8.53 6.66 -1.52
CA ARG A 35 -7.40 6.62 -0.56
C ARG A 35 -7.77 7.23 0.78
N GLU A 36 -8.35 8.43 0.76
CA GLU A 36 -8.66 9.16 2.00
C GLU A 36 -9.71 8.43 2.84
N GLU A 37 -10.72 7.85 2.20
CA GLU A 37 -11.73 7.07 2.90
C GLU A 37 -11.16 5.77 3.45
N PHE A 38 -10.29 5.09 2.70
CA PHE A 38 -9.59 3.92 3.21
C PHE A 38 -8.74 4.27 4.45
N LEU A 39 -7.91 5.32 4.36
CA LEU A 39 -7.06 5.75 5.47
C LEU A 39 -7.86 6.20 6.68
N ARG A 40 -8.97 6.92 6.48
CA ARG A 40 -9.88 7.33 7.56
C ARG A 40 -10.46 6.13 8.31
N ARG A 41 -10.91 5.10 7.59
CA ARG A 41 -11.44 3.85 8.18
C ARG A 41 -10.36 3.04 8.87
N LEU A 42 -9.17 2.99 8.26
CA LEU A 42 -8.01 2.33 8.86
C LEU A 42 -7.61 3.00 10.19
N ASP A 43 -7.55 4.33 10.23
CA ASP A 43 -7.24 5.11 11.43
C ASP A 43 -8.35 4.99 12.50
N ALA A 44 -9.59 4.71 12.09
CA ALA A 44 -10.71 4.45 13.00
C ALA A 44 -10.73 3.03 13.58
N GLY A 45 -9.90 2.11 13.07
CA GLY A 45 -9.86 0.72 13.50
C GLY A 45 -10.88 -0.19 12.81
N ASP A 46 -11.56 0.27 11.76
CA ASP A 46 -12.62 -0.48 11.04
C ASP A 46 -12.13 -1.82 10.43
N TYR A 47 -10.82 -2.02 10.37
CA TYR A 47 -10.15 -3.17 9.75
C TYR A 47 -9.25 -3.97 10.71
N ASP A 48 -9.38 -3.79 12.03
CA ASP A 48 -8.46 -4.42 12.97
C ASP A 48 -8.60 -5.94 13.07
N GLU A 49 -9.80 -6.48 12.83
CA GLU A 49 -10.09 -7.92 12.85
C GLU A 49 -10.37 -8.49 11.45
N THR A 50 -9.84 -7.86 10.40
CA THR A 50 -10.11 -8.31 9.02
C THR A 50 -9.18 -9.43 8.56
N ASP A 51 -9.75 -10.43 7.90
CA ASP A 51 -9.00 -11.46 7.15
C ASP A 51 -8.88 -11.13 5.65
N SER A 52 -9.36 -9.96 5.21
CA SER A 52 -9.31 -9.58 3.80
C SER A 52 -7.88 -9.31 3.35
N GLU A 53 -7.39 -10.13 2.42
CA GLU A 53 -6.05 -10.00 1.84
C GLU A 53 -5.85 -8.61 1.19
N ASP A 54 -6.88 -8.07 0.54
CA ASP A 54 -6.83 -6.76 -0.10
C ASP A 54 -6.66 -5.64 0.92
N VAL A 55 -7.38 -5.72 2.05
CA VAL A 55 -7.27 -4.75 3.13
C VAL A 55 -5.91 -4.85 3.82
N ILE A 56 -5.43 -6.07 4.09
CA ILE A 56 -4.09 -6.31 4.66
C ILE A 56 -3.01 -5.72 3.74
N ARG A 57 -3.12 -5.96 2.43
CA ARG A 57 -2.18 -5.43 1.44
C ARG A 57 -2.18 -3.90 1.40
N LEU A 58 -3.37 -3.29 1.40
CA LEU A 58 -3.51 -1.83 1.44
C LEU A 58 -2.99 -1.24 2.76
N ARG A 59 -3.18 -1.93 3.90
CA ARG A 59 -2.63 -1.53 5.21
C ARG A 59 -1.09 -1.50 5.18
N ILE A 60 -0.45 -2.48 4.56
CA ILE A 60 1.02 -2.50 4.37
C ILE A 60 1.49 -1.30 3.52
N MET A 61 0.71 -0.91 2.52
CA MET A 61 1.04 0.19 1.62
C MET A 61 0.63 1.58 2.14
N ALA A 62 -0.08 1.66 3.27
CA ALA A 62 -0.64 2.91 3.80
C ALA A 62 0.39 4.04 3.98
N PRO A 63 1.67 3.81 4.33
CA PRO A 63 2.68 4.87 4.40
C PRO A 63 2.87 5.63 3.08
N PHE A 64 2.72 4.97 1.93
CA PHE A 64 2.85 5.59 0.62
C PHE A 64 1.60 6.38 0.20
N GLY A 65 0.49 6.16 0.90
CA GLY A 65 -0.75 6.87 0.69
C GLY A 65 -0.90 8.13 1.55
N ARG A 66 0.02 8.45 2.47
CA ARG A 66 -0.09 9.63 3.34
C ARG A 66 0.46 10.91 2.70
#